data_AF-A0A2J8TS53-F1
#
_entry.id   AF-A0A2J8TS53-F1
#
_cell.length_a   1.000
_cell.length_b   1.000
_cell.length_c   1.000
_cell.angle_alpha   90.00
_cell.angle_beta   90.00
_cell.angle_gamma   90.00
#
_symmetry.space_group_name_H-M   'P 1'
#
loop_
_entity.id
_entity.type
_entity.pdbx_description
1 polymer ?
#
loop_
_entity_poly.entity_id
_entity_poly.type
_entity_poly.pdbx_seq_one_letter_code
_entity_poly.pdbx_strand_id
1 'polypeptide(L)'
;MAALATLLFSVRRLHCSAAAWAGGQWRLQQGLAANPSGYGPLTELPDWSYADGRPGPPMKGQLRRKAERETFAVSETSCTAVTGNGRWITSMAAQAAEVAGRTKEAGKCS
;
A
#
# COMPACT_ATOMS: atom_id res chain seq x y z
N MET A 1 -46.22 30.48 -26.87
CA MET A 1 -44.89 30.62 -26.24
C MET A 1 -44.87 29.87 -24.90
N ALA A 2 -44.80 28.53 -24.90
CA ALA A 2 -44.66 27.73 -23.67
C ALA A 2 -44.36 26.23 -23.92
N ALA A 3 -44.60 25.71 -25.12
CA ALA A 3 -44.46 24.27 -25.39
C ALA A 3 -43.09 23.85 -25.95
N LEU A 4 -42.17 24.80 -26.20
CA LEU A 4 -40.87 24.52 -26.85
C LEU A 4 -39.68 24.57 -25.87
N ALA A 5 -39.90 24.97 -24.62
CA ALA A 5 -38.86 25.04 -23.59
C ALA A 5 -38.71 23.76 -22.77
N THR A 6 -39.66 22.82 -22.85
CA THR A 6 -39.64 21.57 -22.09
C THR A 6 -38.85 20.44 -22.78
N LEU A 7 -38.42 20.63 -24.02
CA LEU A 7 -37.72 19.60 -24.82
C LEU A 7 -36.18 19.68 -24.73
N LEU A 8 -35.62 20.50 -23.83
CA LEU A 8 -34.17 20.61 -23.63
C LEU A 8 -33.70 20.14 -22.24
N PHE A 9 -34.59 19.73 -21.34
CA PHE A 9 -34.21 19.21 -20.03
C PHE A 9 -33.90 17.70 -20.03
N SER A 10 -34.15 16.99 -21.12
CA SER A 10 -33.86 15.56 -21.28
C SER A 10 -32.46 15.29 -21.83
N VAL A 11 -31.46 16.13 -21.49
CA VAL A 11 -30.05 15.76 -21.69
C VAL A 11 -29.69 14.75 -20.61
N ARG A 12 -30.04 13.50 -20.93
CA ARG A 12 -29.50 12.25 -20.42
C ARG A 12 -28.32 12.46 -19.47
N ARG A 13 -28.61 12.47 -18.17
CA ARG A 13 -27.63 12.18 -17.11
C ARG A 13 -27.22 10.71 -17.28
N LEU A 14 -26.44 10.39 -18.32
CA LEU A 14 -25.72 9.13 -18.39
C LEU A 14 -24.69 9.19 -17.28
N HIS A 15 -25.04 8.59 -16.16
CA HIS A 15 -24.12 8.38 -15.05
C HIS A 15 -23.04 7.41 -15.55
N CYS A 16 -21.85 7.92 -15.88
CA CYS A 16 -20.68 7.12 -16.25
C CYS A 16 -20.10 6.34 -15.05
N SER A 17 -20.94 5.85 -14.13
CA SER A 17 -20.47 5.07 -12.97
C SER A 17 -20.35 3.56 -13.25
N ALA A 18 -20.75 3.09 -14.44
CA ALA A 18 -20.77 1.67 -14.77
C ALA A 18 -19.65 1.30 -15.76
N ALA A 19 -18.39 1.52 -15.37
CA ALA A 19 -17.25 0.85 -15.99
C ALA A 19 -16.16 0.43 -14.97
N ALA A 20 -16.25 0.86 -13.71
CA ALA A 20 -15.25 0.54 -12.68
C ALA A 20 -15.38 -0.89 -12.10
N TRP A 21 -16.38 -1.67 -12.52
CA TRP A 21 -16.70 -2.98 -11.95
C TRP A 21 -16.46 -4.15 -12.92
N ALA A 22 -16.03 -3.89 -14.16
CA ALA A 22 -15.77 -4.95 -15.12
C ALA A 22 -14.42 -5.62 -14.81
N GLY A 23 -14.47 -6.85 -14.26
CA GLY A 23 -13.31 -7.71 -14.07
C GLY A 23 -12.34 -7.34 -12.93
N GLY A 24 -12.67 -6.34 -12.10
CA GLY A 24 -11.83 -5.95 -10.95
C GLY A 24 -11.70 -7.06 -9.90
N GLN A 25 -12.81 -7.74 -9.57
CA GLN A 25 -12.80 -8.88 -8.65
C GLN A 25 -11.98 -10.05 -9.18
N TRP A 26 -12.11 -10.36 -10.47
CA TRP A 26 -11.29 -11.40 -11.11
C TRP A 26 -9.80 -11.04 -11.06
N ARG A 27 -9.42 -9.78 -11.34
CA ARG A 27 -8.03 -9.32 -11.21
C ARG A 27 -7.49 -9.48 -9.79
N LEU A 28 -8.26 -9.11 -8.78
CA LEU A 28 -7.87 -9.29 -7.37
C LEU A 28 -7.69 -10.77 -7.01
N GLN A 29 -8.56 -11.66 -7.51
CA GLN A 29 -8.40 -13.12 -7.34
C GLN A 29 -7.10 -13.65 -7.98
N GLN A 30 -6.63 -13.00 -9.05
CA GLN A 30 -5.35 -13.32 -9.70
C GLN A 30 -4.15 -12.58 -9.08
N GLY A 31 -4.35 -11.81 -8.00
CA GLY A 31 -3.28 -11.02 -7.37
C GLY A 31 -2.85 -9.78 -8.17
N LEU A 32 -3.67 -9.33 -9.12
CA LEU A 32 -3.42 -8.12 -9.92
C LEU A 32 -4.11 -6.89 -9.30
N ALA A 33 -3.68 -5.71 -9.72
CA ALA A 33 -4.35 -4.46 -9.38
C ALA A 33 -5.80 -4.47 -9.86
N ALA A 34 -6.75 -4.08 -9.00
CA ALA A 34 -8.16 -3.93 -9.40
C ALA A 34 -8.31 -2.96 -10.59
N ASN A 35 -7.53 -1.88 -10.58
CA ASN A 35 -7.39 -0.95 -11.69
C ASN A 35 -6.14 -1.30 -12.53
N PRO A 36 -6.27 -1.54 -13.85
CA PRO A 36 -5.13 -1.86 -14.71
C PRO A 36 -4.06 -0.76 -14.78
N SER A 37 -4.42 0.50 -14.50
CA SER A 37 -3.48 1.64 -14.52
C SER A 37 -2.82 1.93 -13.17
N GLY A 38 -3.11 1.14 -12.13
CA GLY A 38 -2.58 1.37 -10.78
C GLY A 38 -1.11 0.99 -10.63
N TYR A 39 -0.85 -0.30 -10.73
CA TYR A 39 0.50 -0.87 -10.72
C TYR A 39 0.54 -2.06 -11.68
N GLY A 40 1.69 -2.28 -12.30
CA GLY A 40 1.89 -3.38 -13.24
C GLY A 40 2.76 -2.99 -14.44
N PRO A 41 3.04 -3.94 -15.33
CA PRO A 41 3.92 -3.71 -16.48
C PRO A 41 3.38 -2.60 -17.40
N LEU A 42 2.06 -2.46 -17.50
CA LEU A 42 1.44 -1.43 -18.33
C LEU A 42 1.76 0.01 -17.88
N THR A 43 2.05 0.23 -16.60
CA THR A 43 2.23 1.59 -16.05
C THR A 43 3.63 1.84 -15.50
N GLU A 44 4.40 0.78 -15.27
CA GLU A 44 5.78 0.85 -14.78
C GLU A 44 6.81 0.75 -15.91
N LEU A 45 6.45 0.16 -17.05
CA LEU A 45 7.34 0.08 -18.21
C LEU A 45 7.36 1.43 -18.97
N PRO A 46 8.49 1.85 -19.55
CA PRO A 46 8.53 3.04 -20.36
C PRO A 46 7.69 2.87 -21.63
N ASP A 47 6.89 3.88 -21.97
CA ASP A 47 6.02 3.87 -23.16
C ASP A 47 6.82 3.83 -24.47
N TRP A 48 8.10 4.25 -24.45
CA TRP A 48 8.97 4.29 -25.62
C TRP A 48 10.45 4.14 -25.22
N SER A 49 11.28 3.77 -26.20
CA SER A 49 12.74 3.66 -26.09
C SER A 49 13.40 4.32 -27.30
N TYR A 50 14.66 4.72 -27.18
CA TYR A 50 15.41 5.18 -28.36
C TYR A 50 15.63 4.01 -29.33
N ALA A 51 15.74 4.30 -30.63
CA ALA A 51 15.99 3.29 -31.66
C ALA A 51 17.31 2.52 -31.42
N ASP A 52 18.29 3.18 -30.79
CA ASP A 52 19.57 2.58 -30.40
C ASP A 52 19.47 1.61 -29.21
N GLY A 53 18.27 1.41 -28.65
CA GLY A 53 18.04 0.57 -27.47
C GLY A 53 18.34 1.25 -26.14
N ARG A 54 18.71 2.53 -26.14
CA ARG A 54 18.88 3.30 -24.90
C ARG A 54 17.53 3.47 -24.20
N PRO A 55 17.46 3.31 -22.87
CA PRO A 55 16.22 3.51 -22.14
C PRO A 55 15.78 4.96 -22.25
N GLY A 56 14.46 5.18 -22.38
CA GLY A 56 13.88 6.51 -22.31
C GLY A 56 14.14 7.18 -20.95
N PRO A 57 14.18 8.51 -20.89
CA PRO A 57 14.30 9.22 -19.62
C PRO A 57 13.11 8.89 -18.69
N PRO A 58 13.35 8.75 -17.38
CA PRO A 58 12.30 8.35 -16.44
C PRO A 58 11.21 9.43 -16.35
N MET A 59 9.94 8.99 -16.37
CA MET A 59 8.81 9.91 -16.31
C MET A 59 8.59 10.44 -14.88
N LYS A 60 8.16 11.69 -14.75
CA LYS A 60 7.87 12.33 -13.44
C LYS A 60 6.95 11.48 -12.56
N GLY A 61 5.92 10.88 -13.15
CA GLY A 61 4.98 10.01 -12.44
C GLY A 61 5.61 8.69 -11.95
N GLN A 62 6.61 8.15 -12.65
CA GLN A 62 7.36 6.97 -12.18
C GLN A 62 8.29 7.33 -11.02
N LEU A 63 8.99 8.47 -11.11
CA LEU A 63 9.87 8.95 -10.04
C LEU A 63 9.09 9.21 -8.75
N ARG A 64 7.94 9.89 -8.86
CA ARG A 64 7.06 10.14 -7.70
C ARG A 64 6.60 8.83 -7.05
N ARG A 65 6.13 7.86 -7.84
CA ARG A 65 5.68 6.55 -7.33
C ARG A 65 6.82 5.75 -6.69
N LYS A 66 8.05 5.83 -7.22
CA LYS A 66 9.23 5.22 -6.60
C LYS A 66 9.55 5.84 -5.24
N ALA A 67 9.57 7.17 -5.16
CA ALA A 67 9.80 7.88 -3.91
C ALA A 67 8.71 7.55 -2.86
N GLU A 68 7.43 7.51 -3.26
CA GLU A 68 6.33 7.11 -2.39
C GLU A 68 6.46 5.65 -1.89
N ARG A 69 6.97 4.74 -2.72
CA ARG A 69 7.24 3.34 -2.32
C ARG A 69 8.41 3.24 -1.36
N GLU A 70 9.47 4.01 -1.57
CA GLU A 70 10.62 4.06 -0.68
C GLU A 70 10.22 4.59 0.71
N THR A 71 9.45 5.70 0.76
CA THR A 71 8.97 6.23 2.05
C THR A 71 8.03 5.25 2.75
N PHE A 72 7.16 4.57 2.00
CA PHE A 72 6.28 3.55 2.56
C PHE A 72 7.07 2.36 3.13
N ALA A 73 8.03 1.80 2.39
CA ALA A 73 8.86 0.70 2.86
C ALA A 73 9.69 1.06 4.11
N VAL A 74 10.23 2.28 4.16
CA VAL A 74 10.94 2.80 5.35
C VAL A 74 9.98 2.92 6.53
N SER A 75 8.76 3.41 6.31
CA SER A 75 7.74 3.53 7.36
C SER A 75 7.27 2.18 7.90
N GLU A 76 7.12 1.18 7.02
CA GLU A 76 6.76 -0.18 7.42
C GLU A 76 7.89 -0.83 8.21
N THR A 77 9.14 -0.72 7.73
CA THR A 77 10.32 -1.23 8.43
C THR A 77 10.47 -0.58 9.80
N SER A 78 10.30 0.74 9.91
CA SER A 78 10.37 1.44 11.19
C SER A 78 9.24 1.03 12.13
N CYS A 79 8.03 0.82 11.62
CA CYS A 79 6.90 0.30 12.38
C CYS A 79 7.20 -1.11 12.91
N THR A 80 7.73 -2.03 12.09
CA THR A 80 8.10 -3.37 12.56
C THR A 80 9.23 -3.34 13.61
N ALA A 81 10.18 -2.40 13.51
CA ALA A 81 11.21 -2.19 14.52
C ALA A 81 10.63 -1.66 15.84
N VAL A 82 9.63 -0.78 15.78
CA VAL A 82 8.99 -0.16 16.96
C VAL A 82 7.95 -1.09 17.61
N THR A 83 7.19 -1.82 16.81
CA THR A 83 6.12 -2.74 17.23
C THR A 83 6.63 -4.17 17.45
N GLY A 84 7.87 -4.47 17.06
CA GLY A 84 8.50 -5.75 17.36
C GLY A 84 8.36 -6.06 18.85
N ASN A 85 7.88 -7.25 19.19
CA ASN A 85 7.67 -7.72 20.57
C ASN A 85 8.95 -7.66 21.43
N GLY A 86 10.11 -7.28 20.88
CA GLY A 86 11.41 -7.23 21.54
C GLY A 86 11.39 -6.48 22.87
N ARG A 87 10.75 -5.30 22.98
CA ARG A 87 10.67 -4.59 24.28
C ARG A 87 9.85 -5.35 25.30
N TRP A 88 8.72 -5.92 24.89
CA TRP A 88 7.83 -6.72 25.75
C TRP A 88 8.49 -8.03 26.20
N ILE A 89 9.15 -8.75 25.28
CA ILE A 89 9.90 -9.98 25.57
C ILE A 89 11.06 -9.69 26.52
N THR A 90 11.79 -8.59 26.29
CA THR A 90 12.91 -8.19 27.15
C THR A 90 12.44 -7.83 28.56
N SER A 91 11.31 -7.12 28.70
CA SER A 91 10.76 -6.82 30.03
C SER A 91 10.29 -8.08 30.75
N MET A 92 9.68 -9.03 30.04
CA MET A 92 9.27 -10.31 30.64
C MET A 92 10.48 -11.15 31.07
N ALA A 93 11.55 -11.19 30.26
CA ALA A 93 12.79 -11.87 30.60
C ALA A 93 13.50 -11.24 31.81
N ALA A 94 13.52 -9.90 31.89
CA ALA A 94 14.08 -9.18 33.04
C ALA A 94 13.28 -9.47 34.33
N GLN A 95 11.95 -9.48 34.25
CA GLN A 95 11.08 -9.78 35.38
C GLN A 95 11.21 -11.24 35.84
N ALA A 96 11.36 -12.19 34.90
CA ALA A 96 11.65 -13.59 35.21
C ALA A 96 13.02 -13.77 35.89
N ALA A 97 14.05 -13.03 35.45
CA ALA A 97 15.37 -13.06 36.07
C ALA A 97 15.36 -12.48 37.49
N GLU A 98 14.60 -11.40 37.73
CA GLU A 98 14.45 -10.80 39.06
C GLU A 98 13.74 -11.77 40.03
N VAL A 99 12.67 -12.42 39.58
CA VAL A 99 11.95 -13.44 40.38
C VAL A 99 12.86 -14.63 40.70
N ALA A 100 13.65 -15.10 39.72
CA ALA A 100 14.62 -16.18 39.91
C ALA A 100 15.77 -15.78 40.86
N GLY A 101 16.15 -14.50 40.91
CA GLY A 101 17.10 -13.98 41.89
C GLY A 101 16.55 -14.03 43.30
N ARG A 102 15.33 -13.53 43.52
CA ARG A 102 14.68 -13.52 44.84
C ARG A 102 14.46 -14.91 45.43
N THR A 103 14.12 -15.90 44.60
CA THR A 103 13.93 -17.29 45.07
C THR A 103 15.24 -17.94 45.51
N LYS A 104 16.37 -17.62 44.86
CA LYS A 104 17.70 -18.08 45.28
C LYS A 104 18.17 -17.45 46.58
N GLU A 105 17.86 -16.17 46.81
CA GLU A 105 18.18 -15.49 48.07
C GLU A 105 17.33 -16.02 49.23
N ALA A 106 16.04 -16.27 49.01
CA ALA A 106 15.15 -16.86 50.01
C ALA A 106 15.61 -18.27 50.46
N GLY A 107 16.11 -19.09 49.53
CA GLY A 107 16.67 -20.42 49.85
C GLY A 107 18.04 -20.41 50.55
N LYS A 108 18.72 -19.26 50.64
CA LYS A 108 20.00 -19.11 51.35
C LYS A 108 19.82 -18.75 52.83
N CYS A 109 18.63 -18.25 53.20
CA CYS A 109 18.28 -17.80 54.55
C CYS A 109 17.54 -18.88 55.37
N SER A 110 17.46 -20.11 54.83
CA SER A 110 16.97 -21.32 55.50
C SER A 110 18.13 -22.25 55.79
#